data_AF-A0A2V6I7C9-F1
#
_entry.id   AF-A0A2V6I7C9-F1
#
_cell.length_a   1.000
_cell.length_b   1.000
_cell.length_c   1.000
_cell.angle_alpha   90.00
_cell.angle_beta   90.00
_cell.angle_gamma   90.00
#
_symmetry.space_group_name_H-M   'P 1'
#
loop_
_entity.id
_entity.type
_entity.pdbx_description
1 polymer ?
#
loop_
_entity_poly.entity_id
_entity_poly.type
_entity_poly.pdbx_seq_one_letter_code
_entity_poly.pdbx_strand_id
1 'polypeptide(L)'
;MNSSLPYSATPLLLFALASIISPDASRATETKIWQEISGEKALAHVQRLVDFGQRPSGSGAIEKSRHYIEDQLRRSGWRVTRQAFTDDTPRGRVQFVNLIAQFPDQGNTAPLFL
;
A
#
# COMPACT_ATOMS: atom_id res chain seq x y z
N MET A 1 -75.80 -33.19 20.04
CA MET A 1 -74.94 -31.99 19.99
C MET A 1 -74.05 -32.16 18.77
N ASN A 2 -74.58 -31.94 17.56
CA ASN A 2 -74.75 -30.65 16.89
C ASN A 2 -73.42 -29.88 16.80
N SER A 3 -72.72 -30.02 15.68
CA SER A 3 -72.31 -28.86 14.87
C SER A 3 -71.64 -29.32 13.57
N SER A 4 -72.12 -28.73 12.50
CA SER A 4 -71.92 -29.02 11.08
C SER A 4 -71.00 -28.00 10.41
N LEU A 5 -70.16 -28.47 9.47
CA LEU A 5 -69.60 -27.80 8.26
C LEU A 5 -68.54 -26.69 8.46
N PRO A 6 -67.75 -26.28 7.42
CA PRO A 6 -67.61 -26.79 6.05
C PRO A 6 -66.16 -27.06 5.56
N TYR A 7 -66.11 -27.76 4.42
CA TYR A 7 -65.01 -27.85 3.46
C TYR A 7 -64.51 -26.45 3.03
N SER A 8 -63.20 -26.19 3.09
CA SER A 8 -62.57 -25.05 2.44
C SER A 8 -61.45 -25.55 1.53
N ALA A 9 -61.74 -25.51 0.23
CA ALA A 9 -60.79 -25.76 -0.84
C ALA A 9 -60.03 -24.45 -1.12
N THR A 10 -58.73 -24.42 -0.81
CA THR A 10 -57.80 -23.43 -1.35
C THR A 10 -56.90 -24.11 -2.39
N PRO A 11 -56.98 -23.72 -3.68
CA PRO A 11 -56.18 -24.31 -4.73
C PRO A 11 -54.74 -23.75 -4.72
N LEU A 12 -53.85 -24.59 -5.24
CA LEU A 12 -52.59 -24.26 -5.93
C LEU A 12 -52.05 -22.82 -5.77
N LEU A 13 -50.89 -22.71 -5.15
CA LEU A 13 -49.96 -21.64 -5.48
C LEU A 13 -48.55 -22.22 -5.61
N LEU A 14 -48.33 -22.78 -6.80
CA LEU A 14 -47.06 -23.26 -7.31
C LEU A 14 -46.20 -22.04 -7.67
N PHE A 15 -45.48 -21.48 -6.71
CA PHE A 15 -44.43 -20.50 -7.03
C PHE A 15 -43.15 -21.24 -7.43
N ALA A 16 -43.10 -21.63 -8.71
CA ALA A 16 -41.85 -21.87 -9.39
C ALA A 16 -41.24 -20.50 -9.74
N LEU A 17 -40.28 -20.02 -8.93
CA LEU A 17 -39.36 -18.99 -9.39
C LEU A 17 -38.01 -19.64 -9.66
N ALA A 18 -37.73 -19.77 -10.96
CA ALA A 18 -36.50 -20.26 -11.52
C ALA A 18 -35.29 -19.46 -11.01
N SER A 19 -34.18 -20.20 -10.91
CA SER A 19 -32.81 -19.77 -10.69
C SER A 19 -32.49 -18.37 -11.20
N ILE A 20 -31.98 -17.51 -10.33
CA ILE A 20 -30.99 -16.50 -10.71
C ILE A 20 -29.69 -16.89 -10.01
N ILE A 21 -29.00 -17.88 -10.59
CA ILE A 21 -27.56 -18.01 -10.35
C ILE A 21 -26.96 -16.89 -11.18
N SER A 22 -26.77 -15.71 -10.58
CA SER A 22 -25.84 -14.75 -11.13
C SER A 22 -24.45 -15.36 -10.96
N PRO A 23 -23.68 -15.66 -12.02
CA PRO A 23 -22.26 -15.70 -11.87
C PRO A 23 -21.85 -14.25 -11.61
N ASP A 24 -21.64 -13.89 -10.35
CA ASP A 24 -20.83 -12.72 -10.03
C ASP A 24 -19.40 -13.08 -10.42
N ALA A 25 -19.15 -13.08 -11.73
CA ALA A 25 -17.82 -13.06 -12.28
C ALA A 25 -17.29 -11.68 -11.88
N SER A 26 -16.63 -11.63 -10.72
CA SER A 26 -15.84 -10.50 -10.26
C SER A 26 -14.89 -10.14 -11.39
N ARG A 27 -15.34 -9.21 -12.23
CA ARG A 27 -14.56 -8.63 -13.30
C ARG A 27 -13.52 -7.83 -12.57
N ALA A 28 -12.31 -8.39 -12.44
CA ALA A 28 -11.16 -7.66 -11.95
C ALA A 28 -11.11 -6.37 -12.77
N THR A 29 -11.49 -5.26 -12.12
CA THR A 29 -11.49 -3.96 -12.76
C THR A 29 -10.04 -3.69 -13.07
N GLU A 30 -9.73 -3.44 -14.34
CA GLU A 30 -8.39 -3.09 -14.76
C GLU A 30 -7.99 -1.82 -13.99
N THR A 31 -7.17 -2.00 -12.96
CA THR A 31 -6.70 -0.90 -12.12
C THR A 31 -5.86 0.02 -12.97
N LYS A 32 -6.42 1.19 -13.28
CA LYS A 32 -5.67 2.28 -13.88
C LYS A 32 -4.72 2.83 -12.83
N ILE A 33 -3.49 2.32 -12.79
CA ILE A 33 -2.46 2.66 -11.78
C ILE A 33 -2.29 4.17 -11.53
N TRP A 34 -2.52 5.00 -12.55
CA TRP A 34 -2.44 6.46 -12.43
C TRP A 34 -3.57 7.08 -11.59
N GLN A 35 -4.68 6.37 -11.38
CA GLN A 35 -5.77 6.80 -10.50
C GLN A 35 -5.44 6.58 -9.02
N GLU A 36 -4.47 5.72 -8.70
CA GLU A 36 -4.03 5.46 -7.32
C GLU A 36 -2.92 6.43 -6.86
N ILE A 37 -2.29 7.13 -7.80
CA ILE A 37 -1.25 8.12 -7.51
C ILE A 37 -1.90 9.44 -7.04
N SER A 38 -1.53 9.89 -5.84
CA SER A 38 -1.96 11.18 -5.29
C SER A 38 -0.86 12.23 -5.39
N GLY A 39 -1.06 13.22 -6.24
CA GLY A 39 -0.18 14.39 -6.37
C GLY A 39 -0.02 15.16 -5.06
N GLU A 40 -1.12 15.40 -4.34
CA GLU A 40 -1.13 16.02 -3.01
C GLU A 40 -0.20 15.32 -2.03
N LYS A 41 -0.27 13.99 -1.92
CA LYS A 41 0.60 13.22 -1.01
C LYS A 41 2.07 13.31 -1.44
N ALA A 42 2.35 13.22 -2.74
CA ALA A 42 3.70 13.36 -3.27
C ALA A 42 4.29 14.74 -2.93
N LEU A 43 3.54 15.82 -3.13
CA LEU A 43 3.97 17.17 -2.80
C LEU A 43 4.17 17.36 -1.29
N ALA A 44 3.31 16.77 -0.45
CA ALA A 44 3.46 16.83 1.00
C ALA A 44 4.76 16.16 1.49
N HIS A 45 5.16 15.03 0.89
CA HIS A 45 6.46 14.41 1.18
C HIS A 45 7.63 15.31 0.80
N VAL A 46 7.56 15.97 -0.37
CA VAL A 46 8.59 16.94 -0.80
C VAL A 46 8.67 18.11 0.16
N GLN A 47 7.53 18.71 0.53
CA GLN A 47 7.47 19.82 1.48
C GLN A 47 8.15 19.43 2.80
N ARG A 48 7.81 18.27 3.34
CA ARG A 48 8.40 17.79 4.60
C ARG A 48 9.92 17.63 4.52
N LEU A 49 10.45 17.17 3.39
CA LEU A 49 11.90 17.06 3.16
C LEU A 49 12.58 18.42 3.05
N VAL A 50 11.93 19.39 2.39
CA VAL A 50 12.42 20.78 2.26
C VAL A 50 12.43 21.49 3.61
N ASP A 51 11.41 21.28 4.43
CA ASP A 51 11.28 21.88 5.77
C ASP A 51 12.42 21.50 6.73
N PHE A 52 13.11 20.37 6.49
CA PHE A 52 14.28 20.00 7.28
C PHE A 52 15.49 20.91 7.03
N GLY A 53 15.53 21.61 5.90
CA GLY A 53 16.60 22.52 5.50
C GLY A 53 17.59 21.90 4.51
N GLN A 54 18.73 22.57 4.33
CA GLN A 54 19.74 22.15 3.35
C GLN A 54 20.39 20.82 3.75
N ARG A 55 20.62 19.93 2.78
CA ARG A 55 21.09 18.55 2.99
C ARG A 55 22.53 18.28 2.49
N PRO A 56 23.54 19.12 2.82
CA PRO A 56 24.91 18.73 2.54
C PRO A 56 25.31 17.52 3.41
N SER A 57 26.29 16.75 2.95
CA SER A 57 26.81 15.60 3.71
C SER A 57 27.27 16.02 5.11
N GLY A 58 26.94 15.22 6.12
CA GLY A 58 27.24 15.48 7.52
C GLY A 58 26.29 16.44 8.25
N SER A 59 25.29 17.03 7.57
CA SER A 59 24.35 17.94 8.24
C SER A 59 23.30 17.20 9.09
N GLY A 60 22.73 17.88 10.09
CA GLY A 60 21.59 17.33 10.83
C GLY A 60 20.33 17.18 9.99
N ALA A 61 20.16 18.02 8.95
CA ALA A 61 19.00 17.99 8.06
C ALA A 61 19.00 16.77 7.12
N ILE A 62 20.16 16.33 6.62
CA ILE A 62 20.24 15.09 5.85
C ILE A 62 19.88 13.89 6.72
N GLU A 63 20.26 13.89 8.00
CA GLU A 63 19.91 12.80 8.91
C GLU A 63 18.42 12.77 9.27
N LYS A 64 17.81 13.93 9.55
CA LYS A 64 16.35 14.05 9.72
C LYS A 64 15.59 13.56 8.47
N SER A 65 16.11 13.87 7.29
CA SER A 65 15.53 13.40 6.02
C SER A 65 15.60 11.88 5.89
N ARG A 66 16.74 11.26 6.24
CA ARG A 66 16.88 9.80 6.21
C ARG A 66 15.91 9.12 7.16
N HIS A 67 15.82 9.62 8.40
CA HIS A 67 14.87 9.11 9.39
C HIS A 67 13.42 9.21 8.88
N TYR A 68 13.06 10.35 8.29
CA TYR A 68 11.73 10.51 7.72
C TYR A 68 11.43 9.51 6.60
N ILE A 69 12.35 9.34 5.65
CA ILE A 69 12.20 8.40 4.53
C ILE A 69 12.10 6.97 5.05
N GLU A 70 12.98 6.58 5.96
CA GLU A 70 12.98 5.27 6.61
C GLU A 70 11.64 4.97 7.31
N ASP A 71 11.11 5.93 8.07
CA ASP A 71 9.80 5.81 8.73
C ASP A 71 8.65 5.67 7.74
N GLN A 72 8.61 6.49 6.68
CA GLN A 72 7.54 6.42 5.68
C GLN A 72 7.54 5.08 4.94
N LEU A 73 8.72 4.58 4.60
CA LEU A 73 8.90 3.29 3.93
C LEU A 73 8.50 2.13 4.83
N ARG A 74 8.94 2.13 6.10
CA ARG A 74 8.55 1.10 7.09
C ARG A 74 7.05 1.07 7.32
N ARG A 75 6.40 2.24 7.46
CA ARG A 75 4.93 2.34 7.57
C ARG A 75 4.22 1.81 6.33
N SER A 76 4.87 1.87 5.17
CA SER A 76 4.38 1.31 3.91
C SER A 76 4.75 -0.17 3.72
N GLY A 77 5.29 -0.84 4.75
CA GLY A 77 5.60 -2.27 4.73
C GLY A 77 6.98 -2.64 4.18
N TRP A 78 7.84 -1.66 3.87
CA TRP A 78 9.18 -1.93 3.34
C TRP A 78 10.17 -2.27 4.45
N ARG A 79 11.11 -3.18 4.15
CA ARG A 79 12.31 -3.39 4.96
C ARG A 79 13.37 -2.40 4.51
N VAL A 80 13.89 -1.59 5.43
CA VAL A 80 14.87 -0.54 5.13
C VAL A 80 16.17 -0.80 5.87
N THR A 81 17.27 -0.82 5.13
CA THR A 81 18.63 -0.96 5.66
C THR A 81 19.44 0.29 5.36
N ARG A 82 20.29 0.69 6.32
CA ARG A 82 21.27 1.76 6.13
C ARG A 82 22.61 1.16 5.75
N GLN A 83 23.20 1.66 4.67
CA GLN A 83 24.56 1.31 4.26
C GLN A 83 25.43 2.54 4.41
N ALA A 84 26.21 2.60 5.49
CA ALA A 84 27.15 3.68 5.75
C ALA A 84 28.51 3.37 5.12
N PHE A 85 29.13 4.38 4.52
CA PHE A 85 30.51 4.30 4.01
C PHE A 85 31.18 5.67 4.16
N THR A 86 32.50 5.69 4.07
CA THR A 86 33.29 6.92 4.18
C THR A 86 34.26 6.99 3.02
N ASP A 87 34.34 8.14 2.37
CA ASP A 87 35.19 8.32 1.21
C ASP A 87 35.84 9.71 1.23
N ASP A 88 36.95 9.84 0.51
CA ASP A 88 37.67 11.10 0.37
C ASP A 88 37.02 11.96 -0.71
N THR A 89 36.75 13.22 -0.38
CA THR A 89 36.20 14.21 -1.32
C THR A 89 37.16 15.40 -1.43
N PRO A 90 37.02 16.27 -2.44
CA PRO A 90 37.78 17.53 -2.50
C PRO A 90 37.61 18.43 -1.26
N ARG A 91 36.59 18.18 -0.43
CA ARG A 91 36.31 18.91 0.81
C ARG A 91 36.78 18.16 2.07
N GLY A 92 37.55 17.09 1.90
CA GLY A 92 38.01 16.20 2.97
C GLY A 92 37.21 14.88 3.02
N ARG A 93 37.51 14.07 4.04
CA ARG A 93 36.87 12.78 4.26
C ARG A 93 35.44 12.95 4.75
N VAL A 94 34.48 12.34 4.08
CA VAL A 94 33.05 12.50 4.33
C VAL A 94 32.38 11.15 4.50
N GLN A 95 31.51 11.04 5.51
CA GLN A 95 30.64 9.87 5.69
C GLN A 95 29.34 10.03 4.88
N PHE A 96 28.99 8.98 4.14
CA PHE A 96 27.77 8.85 3.37
C PHE A 96 26.92 7.71 3.93
N VAL A 97 25.62 7.76 3.65
CA VAL A 97 24.68 6.70 4.03
C VAL A 97 23.64 6.54 2.92
N ASN A 98 23.60 5.35 2.33
CA ASN A 98 22.53 4.93 1.43
C ASN A 98 21.38 4.33 2.24
N LEU A 99 20.14 4.61 1.83
CA LEU A 99 18.96 3.89 2.32
C LEU A 99 18.55 2.88 1.25
N ILE A 100 18.56 1.60 1.60
CA ILE A 100 18.16 0.50 0.72
C ILE A 100 16.82 -0.02 1.22
N ALA A 101 15.77 0.19 0.41
CA ALA A 101 14.41 -0.26 0.70
C ALA A 101 14.08 -1.49 -0.13
N GLN A 102 13.68 -2.57 0.53
CA GLN A 102 13.30 -3.82 -0.10
C GLN A 102 11.87 -4.15 0.29
N PHE A 103 11.04 -4.40 -0.72
CA PHE A 103 9.72 -4.94 -0.48
C PHE A 103 9.88 -6.38 0.00
N PRO A 104 9.19 -6.80 1.07
CA PRO A 104 9.25 -8.18 1.53
C PRO A 104 8.70 -9.08 0.42
N ASP A 105 9.62 -9.81 -0.18
CA ASP A 105 9.31 -10.75 -1.25
C ASP A 105 8.61 -12.00 -0.66
N GLN A 106 7.65 -12.55 -1.42
CA GLN A 106 6.89 -13.73 -1.02
C GLN A 106 7.64 -15.06 -1.28
N GLY A 107 8.88 -15.03 -1.82
CA GLY A 107 9.72 -16.23 -1.91
C GLY A 107 10.57 -16.37 -3.16
N ASN A 108 11.00 -15.28 -3.80
CA ASN A 108 12.03 -15.28 -4.83
C ASN A 108 13.02 -14.10 -4.70
N THR A 109 14.08 -14.31 -3.91
CA THR A 109 15.13 -13.33 -3.63
C THR A 109 15.78 -12.87 -4.94
N ALA A 110 15.41 -11.69 -5.44
CA ALA A 110 16.18 -11.01 -6.47
C ALA A 110 17.55 -10.61 -5.89
N PRO A 111 18.65 -10.72 -6.67
CA PRO A 111 19.98 -10.48 -6.16
C PRO A 111 20.16 -9.02 -5.73
N LEU A 112 20.80 -8.84 -4.58
CA LEU A 112 21.34 -7.56 -4.14
C LEU A 112 22.40 -7.12 -5.16
N PHE A 113 22.11 -6.10 -5.96
CA PHE A 113 23.15 -5.41 -6.72
C PHE A 113 23.93 -4.53 -5.73
N LEU A 114 25.07 -5.05 -5.27
CA LEU A 114 26.12 -4.33 -4.57
C LEU A 114 27.24 -3.98 -5.55
#